data_AF-A0A5Y6MEM7-F1
#
_entry.id   AF-A0A5Y6MEM7-F1
#
_cell.length_a   1.000
_cell.length_b   1.000
_cell.length_c   1.000
_cell.angle_alpha   90.00
_cell.angle_beta   90.00
_cell.angle_gamma   90.00
#
_symmetry.space_group_name_H-M   'P 1'
#
loop_
_entity.id
_entity.type
_entity.pdbx_description
1 polymer ?
#
loop_
_entity_poly.entity_id
_entity_poly.type
_entity_poly.pdbx_seq_one_letter_code
_entity_poly.pdbx_strand_id
1 'polypeptide(L)'
;MILFSASNIGFYDEVLKFSYEQAGNWPDDLVEVTASIHIEYSGPAPEGKILGVDCDGMPAWVDIPAPTHDELVSRAESEKLRLKTVADTEIEWRQDAVDAEIATADESVALIAWRKYRVLLMRVDTSKPVWPALPGEQFS
;
A
#
# COMPACT_ATOMS: atom_id res chain seq x y z
N MET A 1 0.67 -22.34 27.36
CA MET A 1 -0.40 -22.77 26.44
C MET A 1 -0.53 -21.72 25.36
N ILE A 2 -0.76 -22.10 24.11
CA ILE A 2 -1.05 -21.12 23.04
C ILE A 2 -2.55 -21.06 22.83
N LEU A 3 -3.08 -19.85 22.85
CA LEU A 3 -4.47 -19.52 22.64
C LEU A 3 -4.60 -18.71 21.34
N PHE A 4 -5.73 -18.81 20.66
CA PHE A 4 -6.05 -18.04 19.47
C PHE A 4 -7.35 -17.28 19.70
N SER A 5 -7.38 -16.00 19.32
CA SER A 5 -8.59 -15.17 19.30
C SER A 5 -9.04 -15.00 17.86
N ALA A 6 -10.27 -15.43 17.57
CA ALA A 6 -10.86 -15.30 16.24
C ALA A 6 -11.16 -13.83 15.89
N SER A 7 -11.56 -13.03 16.88
CA SER A 7 -11.88 -11.61 16.70
C SER A 7 -10.65 -10.77 16.41
N ASN A 8 -9.52 -11.10 17.04
CA ASN A 8 -8.26 -10.39 16.82
C ASN A 8 -7.38 -11.04 15.75
N ILE A 9 -7.77 -12.22 15.25
CA ILE A 9 -7.00 -13.03 14.29
C ILE A 9 -5.54 -13.15 14.76
N GLY A 10 -5.37 -13.56 16.02
CA GLY A 10 -4.10 -13.45 16.72
C GLY A 10 -3.86 -14.55 17.74
N PHE A 11 -2.58 -14.91 17.93
CA PHE A 11 -2.13 -15.88 18.92
C PHE A 11 -1.68 -15.20 20.21
N TYR A 12 -2.01 -15.83 21.34
CA TYR A 12 -1.72 -15.36 22.69
C TYR A 12 -1.04 -16.47 23.48
N ASP A 13 0.08 -16.15 24.10
CA ASP A 13 0.72 -17.06 25.05
C ASP A 13 0.15 -16.81 26.45
N GLU A 14 -0.40 -17.86 27.06
CA GLU A 14 -0.90 -17.81 28.43
C GLU A 14 0.18 -17.42 29.45
N VAL A 15 1.45 -17.73 29.18
CA VAL A 15 2.57 -17.31 30.04
C VAL A 15 2.67 -15.78 30.13
N LEU A 16 2.21 -15.07 29.10
CA LEU A 16 2.19 -13.61 29.03
C LEU A 16 0.85 -12.99 29.42
N LYS A 17 -0.12 -13.78 29.91
CA LYS A 17 -1.47 -13.32 30.26
C LYS A 17 -1.48 -12.05 31.12
N PHE A 18 -0.69 -12.03 32.19
CA PHE A 18 -0.61 -10.88 33.10
C PHE A 18 -0.23 -9.58 32.38
N SER A 19 0.69 -9.66 31.41
CA SER A 19 1.10 -8.51 30.61
C SER A 19 -0.01 -8.04 29.67
N TYR A 20 -0.75 -8.96 29.05
CA TYR A 20 -1.87 -8.63 28.16
C TYR A 20 -3.05 -8.02 28.91
N GLU A 21 -3.40 -8.56 30.09
CA GLU A 21 -4.48 -8.03 30.93
C GLU A 21 -4.17 -6.60 31.40
N GLN A 22 -2.92 -6.32 31.83
CA GLN A 22 -2.53 -4.95 32.18
C GLN A 22 -2.57 -3.98 31.00
N ALA A 23 -2.34 -4.46 29.78
CA ALA A 23 -2.46 -3.67 28.57
C ALA A 23 -3.90 -3.56 28.03
N GLY A 24 -4.88 -4.25 28.65
CA GLY A 24 -6.26 -4.32 28.17
C GLY A 24 -6.42 -5.09 26.84
N ASN A 25 -5.46 -5.94 26.49
CA ASN A 25 -5.39 -6.66 25.21
C ASN A 25 -5.62 -8.16 25.35
N TRP A 26 -6.26 -8.62 26.44
CA TRP A 26 -6.61 -10.03 26.65
C TRP A 26 -8.05 -10.30 26.18
N PRO A 27 -8.26 -11.05 25.08
CA PRO A 27 -9.60 -11.28 24.52
C PRO A 27 -10.40 -12.31 25.31
N ASP A 28 -11.73 -12.24 25.23
CA ASP A 28 -12.64 -13.20 25.86
C ASP A 28 -12.93 -14.44 24.98
N ASP A 29 -12.61 -14.37 23.69
CA ASP A 29 -12.89 -15.40 22.68
C ASP A 29 -11.70 -16.35 22.42
N LEU A 30 -10.87 -16.54 23.44
CA LEU A 30 -9.65 -17.34 23.34
C LEU A 30 -9.96 -18.85 23.30
N VAL A 31 -9.45 -19.51 22.25
CA VAL A 31 -9.54 -20.96 22.06
C VAL A 31 -8.13 -21.56 22.10
N GLU A 32 -7.96 -22.67 22.81
CA GLU A 32 -6.69 -23.39 22.85
C GLU A 32 -6.36 -24.00 21.48
N VAL A 33 -5.13 -23.79 21.01
CA VAL A 33 -4.61 -24.36 19.77
C VAL A 33 -3.38 -25.22 20.04
N THR A 34 -3.18 -26.24 19.22
CA THR A 34 -1.97 -27.06 19.32
C THR A 34 -0.74 -26.28 18.85
N ALA A 35 0.44 -26.70 19.32
CA ALA A 35 1.71 -26.12 18.88
C ALA A 35 1.91 -26.23 17.34
N SER A 36 1.39 -27.30 16.72
CA SER A 36 1.44 -27.48 15.26
C SER A 36 0.63 -26.41 14.53
N ILE A 37 -0.61 -26.14 14.98
CA ILE A 37 -1.45 -25.06 14.44
C ILE A 37 -0.74 -23.72 14.60
N HIS A 38 -0.22 -23.44 15.80
CA HIS A 38 0.53 -22.21 16.03
C HIS A 38 1.73 -22.07 15.08
N ILE A 39 2.54 -23.10 14.89
CA ILE A 39 3.70 -23.05 13.97
C ILE A 39 3.27 -22.85 12.52
N GLU A 40 2.21 -23.53 12.08
CA GLU A 40 1.71 -23.42 10.70
C GLU A 40 1.21 -22.02 10.37
N TYR A 41 0.49 -21.38 11.30
CA TYR A 41 -0.21 -20.12 11.06
C TYR A 41 0.50 -18.87 11.62
N SER A 42 1.55 -19.04 12.43
CA SER A 42 2.49 -17.95 12.79
C SER A 42 3.69 -17.85 11.84
N GLY A 43 3.80 -18.78 10.89
CA GLY A 43 4.84 -18.80 9.86
C GLY A 43 4.59 -17.82 8.70
N PRO A 44 5.45 -17.85 7.66
CA PRO A 44 5.25 -17.03 6.47
C PRO A 44 3.95 -17.43 5.76
N ALA A 45 3.11 -16.43 5.49
CA ALA A 45 1.87 -16.64 4.74
C ALA A 45 2.16 -17.15 3.31
N PRO A 46 1.38 -18.13 2.80
CA PRO A 46 1.41 -18.51 1.40
C PRO A 46 1.10 -17.33 0.47
N GLU A 47 1.58 -17.39 -0.77
CA GLU A 47 1.30 -16.34 -1.77
C GLU A 47 -0.20 -16.11 -1.96
N GLY A 48 -0.63 -14.86 -1.90
CA GLY A 48 -2.03 -14.46 -2.07
C GLY A 48 -2.92 -14.70 -0.84
N LYS A 49 -2.36 -15.16 0.28
CA LYS A 49 -3.13 -15.45 1.50
C LYS A 49 -2.71 -14.61 2.70
N ILE A 50 -3.62 -14.44 3.64
CA ILE A 50 -3.41 -13.83 4.96
C ILE A 50 -3.97 -14.75 6.05
N LEU A 51 -3.50 -14.57 7.28
CA LEU A 51 -4.10 -15.24 8.42
C LEU A 51 -5.53 -14.73 8.58
N GLY A 52 -6.47 -15.66 8.71
CA GLY A 52 -7.87 -15.42 8.96
C GLY A 52 -8.44 -16.55 9.81
N VAL A 53 -9.75 -16.70 9.74
CA VAL A 53 -10.47 -17.76 10.47
C VAL A 53 -11.32 -18.58 9.50
N ASP A 54 -11.43 -19.88 9.76
CA ASP A 54 -12.36 -20.76 9.06
C ASP A 54 -13.79 -20.69 9.65
N CYS A 55 -14.69 -21.55 9.18
CA CYS A 55 -16.06 -21.61 9.67
C CYS A 55 -16.19 -22.08 11.13
N ASP A 56 -15.14 -22.70 11.69
CA ASP A 56 -15.09 -23.20 13.06
C ASP A 56 -14.41 -22.19 14.02
N GLY A 57 -13.98 -21.03 13.51
CA GLY A 57 -13.27 -20.01 14.29
C GLY A 57 -11.81 -20.33 14.54
N MET A 58 -11.25 -21.30 13.83
CA MET A 58 -9.84 -21.71 13.94
C MET A 58 -8.98 -20.93 12.94
N PRO A 59 -7.69 -20.73 13.23
CA PRO A 59 -6.79 -20.04 12.32
C PRO A 59 -6.70 -20.77 10.99
N ALA A 60 -6.84 -20.03 9.90
CA ALA A 60 -6.77 -20.54 8.55
C ALA A 60 -6.10 -19.52 7.62
N TRP A 61 -5.46 -20.00 6.56
CA TRP A 61 -4.97 -19.13 5.49
C TRP A 61 -6.15 -18.80 4.57
N VAL A 62 -6.61 -17.56 4.61
CA VAL A 62 -7.71 -17.06 3.77
C VAL A 62 -7.15 -16.22 2.63
N ASP A 63 -7.89 -16.13 1.52
CA ASP A 63 -7.47 -15.31 0.39
C ASP A 63 -7.43 -13.83 0.78
N ILE A 64 -6.42 -13.10 0.30
CA ILE A 64 -6.35 -11.64 0.49
C ILE A 64 -7.63 -11.02 -0.11
N PRO A 65 -8.45 -10.33 0.68
CA PRO A 65 -9.65 -9.69 0.16
C PRO A 65 -9.25 -8.66 -0.90
N ALA A 66 -10.04 -8.58 -1.97
CA ALA A 66 -9.86 -7.52 -2.94
C ALA A 66 -9.96 -6.16 -2.23
N PRO A 67 -9.08 -5.19 -2.54
CA PRO A 67 -9.16 -3.87 -1.96
C PRO A 67 -10.54 -3.26 -2.20
N THR A 68 -11.04 -2.58 -1.18
CA THR A 68 -12.28 -1.81 -1.27
C THR A 68 -12.13 -0.66 -2.25
N HIS A 69 -13.26 -0.12 -2.73
CA HIS A 69 -13.24 1.04 -3.61
C HIS A 69 -12.48 2.23 -3.00
N ASP A 70 -12.70 2.52 -1.72
CA ASP A 70 -12.05 3.63 -1.01
C ASP A 70 -10.53 3.41 -0.87
N GLU A 71 -10.09 2.17 -0.61
CA GLU A 71 -8.65 1.83 -0.62
C GLU A 71 -8.03 2.02 -2.01
N LEU A 72 -8.74 1.66 -3.08
CA LEU A 72 -8.28 1.90 -4.45
C LEU A 72 -8.18 3.40 -4.76
N VAL A 73 -9.16 4.21 -4.32
CA VAL A 73 -9.13 5.67 -4.50
C VAL A 73 -7.96 6.27 -3.72
N SER A 74 -7.75 5.88 -2.46
CA SER A 74 -6.64 6.37 -1.64
C SER A 74 -5.26 6.03 -2.24
N ARG A 75 -5.12 4.82 -2.79
CA ARG A 75 -3.92 4.42 -3.55
C ARG A 75 -3.74 5.28 -4.79
N ALA A 76 -4.81 5.56 -5.54
CA ALA A 76 -4.76 6.41 -6.72
C ALA A 76 -4.41 7.87 -6.38
N GLU A 77 -4.92 8.43 -5.28
CA GLU A 77 -4.56 9.76 -4.80
C GLU A 77 -3.07 9.85 -4.42
N SER A 78 -2.57 8.84 -3.72
CA SER A 78 -1.15 8.72 -3.37
C SER A 78 -0.26 8.67 -4.62
N GLU A 79 -0.67 7.89 -5.63
CA GLU A 79 0.03 7.82 -6.90
C GLU A 79 0.00 9.14 -7.68
N LYS A 80 -1.16 9.82 -7.71
CA LYS A 80 -1.29 11.15 -8.32
C LYS A 80 -0.34 12.15 -7.67
N LEU A 81 -0.19 12.10 -6.34
CA LEU A 81 0.76 12.97 -5.62
C LEU A 81 2.21 12.61 -5.98
N ARG A 82 2.56 11.32 -6.00
CA ARG A 82 3.91 10.86 -6.40
C ARG A 82 4.27 11.34 -7.79
N LEU A 83 3.38 11.14 -8.77
CA LEU A 83 3.57 11.58 -10.15
C LEU A 83 3.65 13.11 -10.28
N LYS A 84 2.90 13.84 -9.46
CA LYS A 84 2.99 15.31 -9.40
C LYS A 84 4.37 15.75 -8.93
N THR A 85 4.91 15.13 -7.87
CA THR A 85 6.27 15.42 -7.38
C THR A 85 7.30 15.19 -8.48
N VAL A 86 7.23 14.07 -9.19
CA VAL A 86 8.12 13.78 -10.34
C VAL A 86 8.01 14.88 -11.40
N ALA A 87 6.79 15.24 -11.79
CA ALA A 87 6.58 16.29 -12.79
C ALA A 87 7.10 17.65 -12.33
N ASP A 88 6.93 18.00 -11.05
CA ASP A 88 7.44 19.25 -10.50
C ASP A 88 8.98 19.29 -10.53
N THR A 89 9.65 18.22 -10.11
CA THR A 89 11.12 18.10 -10.17
C THR A 89 11.64 18.21 -11.61
N GLU A 90 10.98 17.55 -12.57
CA GLU A 90 11.37 17.60 -13.99
C GLU A 90 11.12 18.98 -14.62
N ILE A 91 10.09 19.70 -14.16
CA ILE A 91 9.79 21.06 -14.61
C ILE A 91 10.78 22.07 -14.03
N GLU A 92 11.13 21.95 -12.75
CA GLU A 92 11.95 22.91 -12.01
C GLU A 92 13.30 23.14 -12.69
N TRP A 93 14.12 22.10 -12.81
CA TRP A 93 15.48 22.25 -13.36
C TRP A 93 15.49 22.67 -14.84
N ARG A 94 14.50 22.21 -15.63
CA ARG A 94 14.39 22.62 -17.04
C ARG A 94 13.95 24.06 -17.18
N GLN A 95 13.09 24.52 -16.26
CA GLN A 95 12.71 25.92 -16.21
C GLN A 95 13.93 26.77 -15.85
N ASP A 96 14.76 26.35 -14.89
CA ASP A 96 16.01 27.03 -14.56
C ASP A 96 16.96 27.11 -15.76
N ALA A 97 17.10 26.03 -16.54
CA ALA A 97 17.91 26.02 -17.75
C ALA A 97 17.40 27.00 -18.82
N VAL A 98 16.07 27.11 -18.98
CA VAL A 98 15.44 28.07 -19.89
C VAL A 98 15.65 29.50 -19.40
N ASP A 99 15.46 29.75 -18.10
CA ASP A 99 15.60 31.07 -17.50
C ASP A 99 17.05 31.57 -17.50
N ALA A 100 18.02 30.65 -17.42
CA ALA A 100 19.44 30.95 -17.58
C ALA A 100 19.90 31.01 -19.05
N GLU A 101 19.00 30.85 -20.02
CA GLU A 101 19.27 30.84 -21.46
C GLU A 101 20.29 29.77 -21.91
N ILE A 102 20.45 28.69 -21.15
CA ILE A 102 21.36 27.57 -21.45
C ILE A 102 20.64 26.27 -21.82
N ALA A 103 19.30 26.28 -21.85
CA ALA A 103 18.51 25.12 -22.23
C ALA A 103 18.79 24.68 -23.67
N THR A 104 18.93 23.38 -23.85
CA THR A 104 18.91 22.73 -25.16
C THR A 104 17.51 22.77 -25.77
N ALA A 105 17.42 22.53 -27.08
CA ALA A 105 16.14 22.41 -27.77
C ALA A 105 15.30 21.26 -27.19
N ASP A 106 15.92 20.14 -26.87
CA ASP A 106 15.25 18.96 -26.31
C ASP A 106 14.72 19.21 -24.89
N GLU A 107 15.48 19.92 -24.04
CA GLU A 107 15.02 20.34 -22.72
C GLU A 107 13.81 21.28 -22.80
N SER A 108 13.82 22.22 -23.75
CA SER A 108 12.70 23.14 -23.97
C SER A 108 11.43 22.39 -24.42
N VAL A 109 11.56 21.39 -25.30
CA VAL A 109 10.45 20.52 -25.72
C VAL A 109 9.95 19.67 -24.56
N ALA A 110 10.86 19.06 -23.79
CA ALA A 110 10.52 18.26 -22.63
C ALA A 110 9.82 19.07 -21.54
N LEU A 111 10.24 20.32 -21.29
CA LEU A 111 9.59 21.24 -20.35
C LEU A 111 8.11 21.47 -20.72
N ILE A 112 7.81 21.68 -22.00
CA ILE A 112 6.43 21.84 -22.48
C ILE A 112 5.63 20.55 -22.26
N ALA A 113 6.24 19.40 -22.57
CA ALA A 113 5.61 18.09 -22.38
C ALA A 113 5.29 17.81 -20.90
N TRP A 114 6.24 18.07 -19.99
CA TRP A 114 6.06 17.91 -18.54
C TRP A 114 5.01 18.87 -17.97
N ARG A 115 4.97 20.13 -18.41
CA ARG A 115 3.90 21.07 -18.02
C ARG A 115 2.53 20.59 -18.44
N LYS A 116 2.39 20.11 -19.68
CA LYS A 116 1.15 19.53 -20.19
C LYS A 116 0.76 18.29 -19.38
N TYR A 117 1.71 17.39 -19.13
CA TYR A 117 1.52 16.20 -18.31
C TYR A 117 0.99 16.55 -16.92
N ARG A 118 1.63 17.49 -16.21
CA ARG A 118 1.20 17.92 -14.87
C ARG A 118 -0.25 18.42 -14.87
N VAL A 119 -0.64 19.22 -15.87
CA VAL A 119 -2.03 19.71 -15.98
C VAL A 119 -3.02 18.57 -16.23
N LEU A 120 -2.67 17.62 -17.10
CA LEU A 120 -3.50 16.43 -17.35
C LEU A 120 -3.62 15.56 -16.10
N LEU A 121 -2.50 15.34 -15.41
CA LEU A 121 -2.44 14.58 -14.16
C LEU A 121 -3.35 15.20 -13.10
N MET A 122 -3.32 16.52 -12.93
CA MET A 122 -4.17 17.21 -11.95
C MET A 122 -5.67 17.05 -12.24
N ARG A 123 -6.06 16.77 -13.49
CA ARG A 123 -7.45 16.53 -13.91
C ARG A 123 -7.90 15.07 -13.78
N VAL A 124 -7.01 14.15 -13.43
CA VAL A 124 -7.37 12.74 -13.23
C VAL A 124 -8.34 12.60 -12.07
N ASP A 125 -9.45 11.90 -12.32
CA ASP A 125 -10.40 11.42 -11.32
C ASP A 125 -9.85 10.15 -10.67
N THR A 126 -9.53 10.21 -9.38
CA THR A 126 -8.90 9.12 -8.63
C THR A 126 -9.87 7.98 -8.29
N SER A 127 -11.18 8.18 -8.44
CA SER A 127 -12.16 7.10 -8.31
C SER A 127 -12.15 6.14 -9.51
N LYS A 128 -11.73 6.65 -10.68
CA LYS A 128 -11.65 5.91 -11.96
C LYS A 128 -10.47 6.45 -12.80
N PRO A 129 -9.23 6.24 -12.35
CA PRO A 129 -8.09 6.94 -12.92
C PRO A 129 -7.79 6.49 -14.34
N VAL A 130 -7.56 7.46 -15.21
CA VAL A 130 -6.94 7.29 -16.53
C VAL A 130 -5.67 8.13 -16.55
N TRP A 131 -4.53 7.49 -16.35
CA TRP A 131 -3.25 8.17 -16.18
C TRP A 131 -2.72 8.71 -17.53
N PRO A 132 -2.26 9.97 -17.60
CA PRO A 132 -1.55 10.46 -18.76
C PRO A 132 -0.20 9.73 -18.92
N ALA A 133 0.27 9.56 -20.16
CA ALA A 133 1.58 8.96 -20.44
C ALA A 133 2.72 9.88 -19.96
N LEU A 134 3.77 9.31 -19.37
CA LEU A 134 4.93 10.08 -18.91
C LEU A 134 5.71 10.63 -20.11
N PRO A 135 6.13 11.90 -20.07
CA PRO A 135 7.09 12.42 -21.04
C PRO A 135 8.44 11.69 -20.92
N GLY A 136 8.97 11.18 -22.03
CA GLY A 136 10.32 10.58 -22.08
C GLY A 136 10.39 9.06 -21.96
N GLU A 137 9.28 8.34 -21.81
CA GLU A 137 9.23 6.85 -21.87
C GLU A 137 9.47 6.28 -23.30
N GLN A 138 10.25 6.96 -24.15
CA GLN A 138 10.60 6.51 -25.51
C GLN A 138 12.09 6.23 -25.73
N PHE A 139 12.89 6.07 -24.67
CA PHE A 139 14.28 5.63 -24.82
C PHE A 139 14.60 4.49 -23.86
N SER A 140 14.48 3.26 -24.39
CA SER A 140 15.26 2.07 -23.99
C SER A 140 15.91 1.49 -25.23
#